data_AF-A0A919AWQ5-F1
#
_entry.id   AF-A0A919AWQ5-F1
#
_cell.length_a   1.000
_cell.length_b   1.000
_cell.length_c   1.000
_cell.angle_alpha   90.00
_cell.angle_beta   90.00
_cell.angle_gamma   90.00
#
_symmetry.space_group_name_H-M   'P 1'
#
loop_
_entity.id
_entity.type
_entity.pdbx_description
1 polymer ?
#
loop_
_entity_poly.entity_id
_entity_poly.type
_entity_poly.pdbx_seq_one_letter_code
_entity_poly.pdbx_strand_id
1 'polypeptide(L)'
;MAVTAIILAGILDGLDGTVARLLKSTSKFGAELDSLSDVVAFGVAPAVILYLWGLQSLDRIGWAVSLIYAIAMALRLARFNARMEDEDEPRRRLGFLTGVPAPMGAGLLLAPLMLEFILGKGQISNFGLIVSGYAIFIAILMVSTFPTISMKAFRVKKDLFVPFMLVIGAILAGLFAKPWIVLLSIGALYLVSIPLSLVSYKKRKQQVDARR
;
A
#
# COMPACT_ATOMS: atom_id res chain seq x y z
N MET A 1 -10.22 4.53 -16.03
CA MET A 1 -10.82 5.55 -15.14
C MET A 1 -10.88 5.10 -13.69
N ALA A 2 -11.47 3.95 -13.36
CA ALA A 2 -11.60 3.49 -11.97
C ALA A 2 -10.25 3.31 -11.22
N VAL A 3 -9.24 2.72 -11.88
CA VAL A 3 -7.89 2.58 -11.29
C VAL A 3 -7.23 3.93 -11.02
N THR A 4 -7.41 4.89 -11.94
CA THR A 4 -6.91 6.26 -11.79
C THR A 4 -7.53 6.97 -10.58
N ALA A 5 -8.82 6.72 -10.31
CA ALA A 5 -9.51 7.29 -9.15
C ALA A 5 -8.96 6.75 -7.82
N ILE A 6 -8.63 5.45 -7.74
CA ILE A 6 -8.01 4.87 -6.54
C ILE A 6 -6.59 5.41 -6.31
N ILE A 7 -5.82 5.61 -7.38
CA ILE A 7 -4.50 6.22 -7.29
C ILE A 7 -4.63 7.67 -6.80
N LEU A 8 -5.59 8.43 -7.33
CA LEU A 8 -5.86 9.79 -6.90
C LEU A 8 -6.29 9.82 -5.42
N ALA A 9 -7.15 8.91 -4.99
CA ALA A 9 -7.55 8.77 -3.59
C ALA A 9 -6.34 8.47 -2.68
N GLY A 10 -5.41 7.60 -3.11
CA GLY A 10 -4.18 7.33 -2.38
C GLY A 10 -3.24 8.54 -2.24
N ILE A 11 -3.20 9.40 -3.25
CA ILE A 11 -2.42 10.65 -3.21
C ILE A 11 -3.09 11.67 -2.27
N LEU A 12 -4.41 11.81 -2.35
CA LEU A 12 -5.20 12.72 -1.51
C LEU A 12 -5.15 12.31 -0.04
N ASP A 13 -5.32 11.03 0.28
CA ASP A 13 -5.19 10.50 1.65
C ASP A 13 -3.81 10.80 2.27
N GLY A 14 -2.74 10.60 1.50
CA GLY A 14 -1.39 10.94 1.95
C GLY A 14 -1.16 12.44 2.22
N LEU A 15 -1.87 13.31 1.49
CA LEU A 15 -1.83 14.76 1.68
C LEU A 15 -2.70 15.19 2.86
N ASP A 16 -3.93 14.68 2.98
CA ASP A 16 -4.89 14.99 4.03
C ASP A 16 -4.34 14.58 5.40
N GLY A 17 -3.70 13.41 5.50
CA GLY A 17 -3.01 12.98 6.72
C GLY A 17 -1.83 13.87 7.13
N THR A 18 -1.30 14.72 6.23
CA THR A 18 -0.26 15.72 6.54
C THR A 18 -0.86 17.07 6.91
N VAL A 19 -1.91 17.48 6.20
CA VAL A 19 -2.64 18.73 6.44
C VAL A 19 -3.41 18.68 7.77
N ALA A 20 -4.07 17.57 8.09
CA ALA A 20 -4.79 17.37 9.35
C ALA A 20 -3.87 17.47 10.58
N ARG A 21 -2.63 16.96 10.49
CA ARG A 21 -1.63 17.08 11.56
C ARG A 21 -1.11 18.51 11.75
N LEU A 22 -1.08 19.31 10.69
CA LEU A 22 -0.69 20.72 10.76
C LEU A 22 -1.79 21.59 11.37
N LEU A 23 -3.06 21.20 11.22
CA LEU A 23 -4.22 21.99 11.65
C LEU A 23 -4.62 21.78 13.13
N LYS A 24 -4.00 20.85 13.86
CA LYS A 24 -4.25 20.57 15.30
C LYS A 24 -5.74 20.45 15.70
N SER A 25 -6.61 20.14 14.73
CA SER A 25 -8.06 20.06 14.91
C SER A 25 -8.52 18.71 14.39
N THR A 26 -8.26 17.66 15.16
CA THR A 26 -8.74 16.31 14.85
C THR A 26 -9.61 15.84 16.00
N SER A 27 -10.94 15.85 15.79
CA SER A 27 -11.89 15.19 16.67
C SER A 27 -11.72 13.67 16.58
N LYS A 28 -11.87 12.95 17.70
CA LYS A 28 -11.84 11.48 17.72
C LYS A 28 -12.84 10.87 16.73
N PHE A 29 -14.01 11.49 16.57
CA PHE A 29 -15.02 11.07 15.59
C PHE A 29 -14.54 11.22 14.14
N GLY A 30 -13.81 12.31 13.83
CA GLY A 30 -13.26 12.54 12.50
C GLY A 30 -12.18 11.53 12.12
N ALA A 31 -11.35 11.12 13.08
CA ALA A 31 -10.34 10.08 12.87
C ALA A 31 -10.96 8.70 12.58
N GLU A 32 -12.06 8.35 13.25
CA GLU A 32 -12.79 7.10 12.95
C GLU A 32 -13.47 7.15 11.57
N LEU A 33 -14.04 8.29 11.19
CA LEU A 33 -14.65 8.47 9.86
C LEU A 33 -13.60 8.39 8.73
N ASP A 34 -12.41 8.95 8.94
CA ASP A 34 -11.27 8.87 8.05
C ASP A 34 -10.85 7.42 7.83
N SER A 35 -10.72 6.65 8.91
CA SER A 35 -10.40 5.23 8.80
C SER A 35 -11.50 4.42 8.09
N LEU A 36 -12.78 4.75 8.26
CA LEU A 36 -13.85 4.07 7.50
C LEU A 36 -13.76 4.40 6.02
N SER A 37 -13.45 5.66 5.68
CA SER A 37 -13.21 6.08 4.31
C SER A 37 -12.04 5.31 3.68
N ASP A 38 -10.94 5.13 4.41
CA ASP A 38 -9.79 4.33 3.98
C ASP A 38 -10.15 2.88 3.69
N VAL A 39 -11.02 2.28 4.51
CA VAL A 39 -11.51 0.92 4.29
C VAL A 39 -12.25 0.79 2.96
N VAL A 40 -13.10 1.77 2.65
CA VAL A 40 -13.84 1.78 1.39
C VAL A 40 -12.92 2.07 0.21
N ALA A 41 -12.05 3.07 0.33
CA ALA A 41 -11.18 3.54 -0.75
C ALA A 41 -10.09 2.53 -1.13
N PHE A 42 -9.46 1.86 -0.16
CA PHE A 42 -8.32 0.95 -0.38
C PHE A 42 -8.63 -0.53 -0.17
N GLY A 43 -9.77 -0.85 0.46
CA GLY A 43 -10.24 -2.22 0.64
C GLY A 43 -11.31 -2.59 -0.38
N VAL A 44 -12.46 -1.93 -0.28
CA VAL A 44 -13.67 -2.31 -1.03
C VAL A 44 -13.55 -1.95 -2.51
N ALA A 45 -13.17 -0.71 -2.84
CA ALA A 45 -13.11 -0.28 -4.23
C ALA A 45 -12.12 -1.09 -5.09
N PRO A 46 -10.87 -1.36 -4.65
CA PRO A 46 -9.94 -2.19 -5.40
C PRO A 46 -10.42 -3.63 -5.55
N ALA A 47 -11.03 -4.20 -4.51
CA ALA A 47 -11.58 -5.56 -4.55
C ALA A 47 -12.70 -5.70 -5.60
N VAL A 48 -13.64 -4.76 -5.61
CA VAL A 48 -14.76 -4.76 -6.56
C VAL A 48 -14.26 -4.56 -7.99
N ILE A 49 -13.28 -3.68 -8.21
CA ILE A 49 -12.69 -3.49 -9.54
C ILE A 49 -12.03 -4.77 -10.03
N LEU A 50 -11.26 -5.46 -9.18
CA LEU A 50 -10.61 -6.71 -9.55
C LEU A 50 -11.65 -7.79 -9.88
N TYR A 51 -12.74 -7.86 -9.10
CA TYR A 51 -13.88 -8.75 -9.37
C TYR A 51 -14.46 -8.53 -10.77
N LEU A 52 -14.89 -7.30 -11.05
CA LEU A 52 -15.56 -6.94 -12.30
C LEU A 52 -14.64 -7.05 -13.52
N TRP A 53 -13.33 -6.89 -13.34
CA TRP A 53 -12.40 -6.96 -14.46
C TRP A 53 -12.01 -8.38 -14.86
N GLY A 54 -11.61 -9.23 -13.90
CA GLY A 54 -10.94 -10.50 -14.22
C GLY A 54 -11.40 -11.71 -13.41
N LEU A 55 -12.19 -11.49 -12.35
CA LEU A 55 -12.61 -12.56 -11.43
C LEU A 55 -14.08 -12.95 -11.62
N GLN A 56 -14.85 -12.20 -12.41
CA GLN A 56 -16.25 -12.50 -12.74
C GLN A 56 -16.39 -13.86 -13.45
N SER A 57 -15.37 -14.30 -14.20
CA SER A 57 -15.33 -15.62 -14.85
C SER A 57 -15.31 -16.80 -13.87
N LEU A 58 -15.03 -16.56 -12.59
CA LEU A 58 -14.98 -17.55 -11.52
C LEU A 58 -16.18 -17.49 -10.57
N ASP A 59 -17.19 -16.67 -10.89
CA ASP A 59 -18.43 -16.47 -10.12
C ASP A 59 -18.18 -16.39 -8.59
N ARG A 60 -18.59 -17.43 -7.85
CA ARG A 60 -18.52 -17.51 -6.39
C ARG A 60 -17.10 -17.43 -5.85
N ILE A 61 -16.13 -18.04 -6.56
CA ILE A 61 -14.73 -18.05 -6.12
C ILE A 61 -14.14 -16.64 -6.27
N GLY A 62 -14.38 -15.98 -7.41
CA GLY A 62 -13.93 -14.61 -7.64
C GLY A 62 -14.51 -13.63 -6.63
N TRP A 63 -15.78 -13.80 -6.28
CA TRP A 63 -16.44 -12.98 -5.26
C TRP A 63 -15.83 -13.21 -3.86
N ALA A 64 -15.63 -14.47 -3.48
CA ALA A 64 -15.02 -14.82 -2.19
C ALA A 64 -13.61 -14.23 -2.03
N VAL A 65 -12.77 -14.32 -3.07
CA VAL A 65 -11.41 -13.75 -3.07
C VAL A 65 -11.44 -12.23 -2.84
N SER A 66 -12.36 -11.54 -3.52
CA SER A 66 -12.51 -10.10 -3.41
C SER A 66 -12.94 -9.67 -1.99
N LEU A 67 -13.86 -10.43 -1.38
CA LEU A 67 -14.27 -10.23 0.01
C LEU A 67 -13.13 -10.50 1.00
N ILE A 68 -12.36 -11.57 0.80
CA ILE A 68 -11.20 -11.89 1.64
C ILE A 68 -10.21 -10.73 1.65
N TYR A 69 -9.91 -10.14 0.49
CA TYR A 69 -9.06 -8.96 0.43
C TYR A 69 -9.66 -7.78 1.20
N ALA A 70 -10.94 -7.45 0.98
CA ALA A 70 -11.57 -6.32 1.66
C ALA A 70 -11.56 -6.47 3.19
N ILE A 71 -11.83 -7.68 3.69
CA ILE A 71 -11.78 -8.02 5.12
C ILE A 71 -10.34 -7.93 5.66
N ALA A 72 -9.37 -8.49 4.93
CA ALA A 72 -7.95 -8.42 5.28
C ALA A 72 -7.48 -6.96 5.43
N MET A 73 -7.94 -6.09 4.52
CA MET A 73 -7.66 -4.68 4.52
C MET A 73 -8.28 -3.98 5.76
N ALA A 74 -9.57 -4.24 6.03
CA ALA A 74 -10.27 -3.68 7.18
C ALA A 74 -9.62 -4.09 8.52
N LEU A 75 -9.29 -5.37 8.69
CA LEU A 75 -8.60 -5.87 9.89
C LEU A 75 -7.24 -5.22 10.09
N ARG A 76 -6.52 -4.97 8.99
CA ARG A 76 -5.22 -4.29 9.03
C ARG A 76 -5.36 -2.85 9.52
N LEU A 77 -6.32 -2.07 9.01
CA LEU A 77 -6.57 -0.69 9.49
C LEU A 77 -7.03 -0.67 10.94
N ALA A 78 -8.00 -1.53 11.32
CA ALA A 78 -8.47 -1.61 12.69
C ALA A 78 -7.32 -1.87 13.67
N ARG A 79 -6.40 -2.78 13.31
CA ARG A 79 -5.19 -3.05 14.10
C ARG A 79 -4.19 -1.88 14.08
N PHE A 80 -4.06 -1.17 12.97
CA PHE A 80 -3.20 0.01 12.88
C PHE A 80 -3.73 1.12 13.79
N ASN A 81 -5.03 1.41 13.75
CA ASN A 81 -5.68 2.41 14.59
C ASN A 81 -5.59 2.04 16.08
N ALA A 82 -5.86 0.78 16.43
CA ALA A 82 -5.73 0.30 17.82
C ALA A 82 -4.29 0.44 18.37
N ARG A 83 -3.28 0.41 17.49
CA ARG A 83 -1.86 0.60 17.87
C ARG A 83 -1.41 2.06 17.79
N MET A 84 -2.20 2.96 17.23
CA MET A 84 -1.87 4.39 17.23
C MET A 84 -1.95 5.00 18.63
N GLU A 85 -2.73 4.39 19.54
CA GLU A 85 -2.91 4.82 20.92
C GLU A 85 -1.76 4.40 21.86
N ASP A 86 -0.93 3.42 21.46
CA ASP A 86 0.27 2.99 22.19
C ASP A 86 1.53 3.77 21.72
N GLU A 87 1.93 4.82 22.45
CA GLU A 87 3.15 5.59 22.18
C GLU A 87 4.46 4.79 22.43
N ASP A 88 4.39 3.70 23.19
CA ASP A 88 5.55 2.89 23.59
C ASP A 88 5.89 1.74 22.64
N GLU A 89 5.27 1.66 21.44
CA GLU A 89 5.58 0.57 20.50
C GLU A 89 7.05 0.68 19.99
N PRO A 90 7.96 -0.27 20.33
CA PRO A 90 9.40 -0.18 20.01
C PRO A 90 9.68 -0.07 18.51
N ARG A 91 8.73 -0.54 17.68
CA ARG A 91 8.80 -0.57 16.21
C ARG A 91 8.67 0.83 15.60
N ARG A 92 7.81 1.68 16.18
CA ARG A 92 7.60 3.06 15.72
C ARG A 92 8.82 3.94 16.04
N ARG A 93 9.45 3.71 17.20
CA ARG A 93 10.74 4.34 17.58
C ARG A 93 11.89 3.98 16.64
N LEU A 94 11.86 2.80 16.00
CA LEU A 94 12.90 2.35 15.07
C LEU A 94 12.68 2.78 13.61
N GLY A 95 11.57 3.48 13.31
CA GLY A 95 11.26 3.97 11.96
C GLY A 95 10.69 2.90 11.01
N PHE A 96 10.04 1.87 11.53
CA PHE A 96 9.39 0.83 10.73
C PHE A 96 7.87 0.89 10.89
N LEU A 97 7.15 0.73 9.79
CA LEU A 97 5.70 0.52 9.75
C LEU A 97 5.40 -0.98 9.94
N THR A 98 4.25 -1.30 10.52
CA THR A 98 3.82 -2.70 10.66
C THR A 98 2.95 -3.09 9.46
N GLY A 99 3.45 -3.96 8.58
CA GLY A 99 2.75 -4.41 7.37
C GLY A 99 2.86 -3.44 6.18
N VAL A 100 2.27 -3.80 5.05
CA VAL A 100 2.23 -2.96 3.83
C VAL A 100 1.20 -1.82 3.98
N PRO A 101 1.52 -0.54 3.69
CA PRO A 101 0.56 0.58 3.70
C PRO A 101 -0.72 0.32 2.89
N ALA A 102 -1.87 0.89 3.30
CA ALA A 102 -3.17 0.63 2.66
C ALA A 102 -3.17 1.03 1.18
N PRO A 103 -2.66 2.22 0.81
CA PRO A 103 -2.61 2.64 -0.59
C PRO A 103 -1.69 1.74 -1.43
N MET A 104 -0.59 1.27 -0.84
CA MET A 104 0.35 0.37 -1.52
C MET A 104 -0.26 -1.02 -1.71
N GLY A 105 -0.99 -1.54 -0.72
CA GLY A 105 -1.72 -2.81 -0.84
C GLY A 105 -2.78 -2.78 -1.94
N ALA A 106 -3.55 -1.68 -2.01
CA ALA A 106 -4.51 -1.45 -3.08
C ALA A 106 -3.84 -1.37 -4.46
N GLY A 107 -2.72 -0.66 -4.57
CA GLY A 107 -1.95 -0.57 -5.80
C GLY A 107 -1.39 -1.93 -6.25
N LEU A 108 -0.88 -2.72 -5.30
CA LEU A 108 -0.39 -4.08 -5.57
C LEU A 108 -1.53 -5.01 -6.00
N LEU A 109 -2.69 -4.98 -5.35
CA LEU A 109 -3.83 -5.79 -5.76
C LEU A 109 -4.22 -5.53 -7.22
N LEU A 110 -4.17 -4.27 -7.65
CA LEU A 110 -4.52 -3.86 -9.01
C LEU A 110 -3.37 -4.07 -10.02
N ALA A 111 -2.21 -4.59 -9.61
CA ALA A 111 -1.08 -4.81 -10.50
C ALA A 111 -1.40 -5.71 -11.71
N PRO A 112 -2.15 -6.82 -11.59
CA PRO A 112 -2.53 -7.63 -12.76
C PRO A 112 -3.36 -6.84 -13.78
N LEU A 113 -4.26 -5.98 -13.30
CA LEU A 113 -5.05 -5.08 -14.15
C LEU A 113 -4.18 -4.01 -14.82
N MET A 114 -3.23 -3.42 -14.09
CA MET A 114 -2.26 -2.47 -14.68
C MET A 114 -1.38 -3.12 -15.73
N LEU A 115 -0.98 -4.38 -15.51
CA LEU A 115 -0.18 -5.16 -16.44
C LEU A 115 -0.97 -5.46 -17.72
N GLU A 116 -2.27 -5.71 -17.62
CA GLU A 116 -3.14 -5.90 -18.79
C GLU A 116 -3.29 -4.63 -19.63
N PHE A 117 -3.30 -3.45 -19.02
CA PHE A 117 -3.27 -2.19 -19.76
C PHE A 117 -2.00 -2.01 -20.61
N ILE A 118 -0.92 -2.75 -20.31
CA ILE A 118 0.34 -2.71 -21.07
C ILE A 118 0.38 -3.83 -22.13
N LEU A 119 0.00 -5.06 -21.77
CA LEU A 119 0.10 -6.22 -22.66
C LEU A 119 -1.07 -6.33 -23.66
N GLY A 120 -2.20 -5.69 -23.36
CA GLY A 120 -3.42 -5.76 -24.16
C GLY A 120 -4.50 -6.65 -23.51
N LYS A 121 -5.76 -6.35 -23.82
CA LYS A 121 -6.94 -6.99 -23.23
C LYS A 121 -6.92 -8.52 -23.41
N GLY A 122 -7.33 -9.25 -22.37
CA GLY A 122 -7.47 -10.71 -22.43
C GLY A 122 -6.19 -11.50 -22.15
N GLN A 123 -5.02 -10.87 -22.10
CA GLN A 123 -3.76 -11.56 -21.84
C GLN A 123 -3.64 -12.04 -20.37
N ILE A 124 -4.33 -11.36 -19.44
CA ILE A 124 -4.24 -11.67 -18.01
C ILE A 124 -5.61 -12.03 -17.44
N SER A 125 -6.68 -11.35 -17.85
CA SER A 125 -8.05 -11.59 -17.42
C SER A 125 -8.53 -13.02 -17.69
N ASN A 126 -7.97 -13.70 -18.71
CA ASN A 126 -8.27 -15.09 -19.02
C ASN A 126 -7.71 -16.07 -17.97
N PHE A 127 -6.73 -15.65 -17.16
CA PHE A 127 -6.11 -16.45 -16.11
C PHE A 127 -6.66 -16.11 -14.72
N GLY A 128 -7.99 -16.07 -14.58
CA GLY A 128 -8.67 -15.68 -13.33
C GLY A 128 -8.20 -16.45 -12.09
N LEU A 129 -7.79 -17.73 -12.23
CA LEU A 129 -7.22 -18.53 -11.14
C LEU A 129 -5.88 -17.99 -10.63
N ILE A 130 -5.00 -17.57 -11.55
CA ILE A 130 -3.70 -16.98 -11.22
C ILE A 130 -3.90 -15.63 -10.54
N VAL A 131 -4.81 -14.81 -11.07
CA VAL A 131 -5.17 -13.50 -10.48
C VAL A 131 -5.76 -13.69 -9.08
N SER A 132 -6.59 -14.71 -8.88
CA SER A 132 -7.15 -15.06 -7.57
C SER A 132 -6.08 -15.49 -6.57
N GLY A 133 -5.14 -16.35 -6.97
CA GLY A 133 -4.01 -16.75 -6.14
C GLY A 133 -3.13 -15.56 -5.75
N TYR A 134 -2.89 -14.64 -6.69
CA TYR A 134 -2.16 -13.39 -6.44
C TYR A 134 -2.92 -12.48 -5.46
N ALA A 135 -4.23 -12.31 -5.62
CA ALA A 135 -5.05 -11.50 -4.72
C ALA A 135 -5.05 -12.04 -3.28
N ILE A 136 -5.15 -13.37 -3.11
CA ILE A 136 -5.00 -14.02 -1.80
C ILE A 136 -3.61 -13.78 -1.23
N PHE A 137 -2.56 -13.91 -2.04
CA PHE A 137 -1.19 -13.63 -1.62
C PHE A 137 -1.03 -12.19 -1.11
N ILE A 138 -1.59 -11.19 -1.83
CA ILE A 138 -1.58 -9.80 -1.38
C ILE A 138 -2.40 -9.62 -0.09
N ALA A 139 -3.57 -10.25 0.03
CA ALA A 139 -4.37 -10.19 1.25
C ALA A 139 -3.60 -10.73 2.48
N ILE A 140 -2.90 -11.86 2.32
CA ILE A 140 -2.02 -12.42 3.35
C ILE A 140 -0.88 -11.45 3.68
N LEU A 141 -0.26 -10.84 2.66
CA LEU A 141 0.80 -9.86 2.85
C LEU A 141 0.33 -8.62 3.64
N MET A 142 -0.91 -8.18 3.43
CA MET A 142 -1.51 -7.06 4.15
C MET A 142 -1.81 -7.37 5.62
N VAL A 143 -2.27 -8.58 5.93
CA VAL A 143 -2.51 -9.03 7.32
C VAL A 143 -1.19 -9.35 8.03
N SER A 144 -0.16 -9.74 7.27
CA SER A 144 1.13 -10.12 7.82
C SER A 144 1.85 -8.96 8.51
N THR A 145 2.56 -9.30 9.59
CA THR A 145 3.17 -8.37 10.54
C THR A 145 4.57 -7.92 10.16
N PHE A 146 4.90 -7.97 8.87
CA PHE A 146 6.23 -7.67 8.37
C PHE A 146 6.59 -6.19 8.58
N PRO A 147 7.70 -5.86 9.27
CA PRO A 147 8.16 -4.48 9.38
C PRO A 147 8.58 -3.95 8.01
N THR A 148 7.81 -3.01 7.46
CA THR A 148 8.12 -2.29 6.23
C THR A 148 8.79 -0.96 6.56
N ILE A 149 9.69 -0.48 5.71
CA ILE A 149 10.44 0.75 5.97
C ILE A 149 9.47 1.93 5.96
N SER A 150 9.44 2.72 7.02
CA SER A 150 8.74 4.00 7.01
C SER A 150 9.53 4.99 6.20
N MET A 151 8.90 5.61 5.19
CA MET A 151 9.46 6.75 4.45
C MET A 151 9.85 7.93 5.39
N LYS A 152 9.33 7.95 6.62
CA LYS A 152 9.67 8.95 7.65
C LYS A 152 11.08 8.76 8.25
N ALA A 153 11.74 7.62 8.03
CA ALA A 153 13.09 7.37 8.51
C ALA A 153 14.20 7.87 7.57
N PHE A 154 13.85 8.24 6.32
CA PHE A 154 14.80 8.80 5.37
C PHE A 154 14.95 10.30 5.59
N ARG A 155 15.88 10.69 6.47
CA ARG A 155 16.42 12.07 6.46
C ARG A 155 17.32 12.19 5.23
N VAL A 156 16.85 12.86 4.19
CA VAL A 156 17.65 13.19 3.02
C VAL A 156 18.77 14.13 3.48
N LYS A 157 20.03 13.73 3.30
CA LYS A 157 21.19 14.61 3.54
C LYS A 157 21.08 15.81 2.59
N LYS A 158 21.43 17.01 3.06
CA LYS A 158 21.35 18.25 2.27
C LYS A 158 22.06 18.15 0.91
N ASP A 159 23.16 17.40 0.85
CA ASP A 159 23.96 17.20 -0.37
C ASP A 159 23.28 16.30 -1.43
N LEU A 160 22.27 15.53 -1.03
CA LEU A 160 21.51 14.65 -1.92
C LEU A 160 20.16 15.26 -2.33
N PHE A 161 19.87 16.49 -1.93
CA PHE A 161 18.58 17.14 -2.19
C PHE A 161 18.32 17.34 -3.69
N VAL A 162 19.31 17.81 -4.43
CA VAL A 162 19.21 18.05 -5.89
C VAL A 162 18.98 16.75 -6.67
N PRO A 163 19.80 15.68 -6.52
CA PRO A 163 19.52 14.41 -7.19
C PRO A 163 18.19 13.78 -6.75
N PHE A 164 17.79 13.96 -5.48
CA PHE A 164 16.46 13.52 -5.02
C PHE A 164 15.32 14.24 -5.73
N MET A 165 15.43 15.57 -5.92
CA MET A 165 14.44 16.37 -6.63
C MET A 165 14.37 16.01 -8.12
N LEU A 166 15.50 15.67 -8.75
CA LEU A 166 15.55 15.14 -10.12
C LEU A 166 14.85 13.78 -10.23
N VAL A 167 15.04 12.88 -9.27
CA VAL A 167 14.34 11.58 -9.24
C VAL A 167 12.83 11.78 -9.10
N ILE A 168 12.39 12.68 -8.20
CA ILE A 168 10.97 13.02 -8.09
C ILE A 168 10.44 13.60 -9.40
N GLY A 169 11.16 14.54 -10.02
CA GLY A 169 10.80 15.11 -11.30
C GLY A 169 10.68 14.06 -12.41
N ALA A 170 11.62 13.11 -12.46
CA ALA A 170 11.60 12.00 -13.42
C ALA A 170 10.42 11.04 -13.18
N ILE A 171 10.09 10.74 -11.92
CA ILE A 171 8.90 9.93 -11.57
C ILE A 171 7.62 10.65 -12.00
N LEU A 172 7.51 11.95 -11.73
CA LEU A 172 6.36 12.76 -12.14
C LEU A 172 6.22 12.81 -13.66
N ALA A 173 7.31 13.09 -14.38
CA ALA A 173 7.32 13.07 -15.85
C ALA A 173 6.94 11.70 -16.40
N GLY A 174 7.46 10.63 -15.79
CA GLY A 174 7.12 9.26 -16.14
C GLY A 174 5.64 8.92 -15.88
N LEU A 175 5.04 9.44 -14.80
CA LEU A 175 3.62 9.27 -14.50
C LEU A 175 2.73 9.91 -15.58
N PHE A 176 3.13 11.06 -16.13
CA PHE A 176 2.44 11.68 -17.27
C PHE A 176 2.63 10.89 -18.56
N ALA A 177 3.83 10.36 -18.82
CA ALA A 177 4.14 9.66 -20.07
C ALA A 177 3.58 8.23 -20.13
N LYS A 178 3.82 7.43 -19.09
CA LYS A 178 3.46 5.99 -19.02
C LYS A 178 3.08 5.61 -17.57
N PRO A 179 1.90 6.03 -17.09
CA PRO A 179 1.50 5.91 -15.69
C PRO A 179 1.57 4.46 -15.17
N TRP A 180 1.09 3.50 -15.96
CA TRP A 180 1.03 2.09 -15.56
C TRP A 180 2.40 1.46 -15.36
N ILE A 181 3.37 1.77 -16.24
CA ILE A 181 4.74 1.25 -16.14
C ILE A 181 5.43 1.81 -14.90
N VAL A 182 5.27 3.11 -14.64
CA VAL A 182 5.89 3.74 -13.47
C VAL A 182 5.30 3.21 -12.18
N LEU A 183 3.97 3.08 -12.09
CA LEU A 183 3.31 2.54 -10.90
C LEU A 183 3.67 1.07 -10.64
N LEU A 184 3.72 0.24 -11.68
CA LEU A 184 4.19 -1.14 -11.55
C LEU A 184 5.67 -1.22 -11.14
N SER A 185 6.51 -0.34 -11.68
CA SER A 185 7.93 -0.29 -11.31
C SER A 185 8.12 0.10 -9.84
N ILE A 186 7.34 1.08 -9.36
CA ILE A 186 7.32 1.49 -7.95
C ILE A 186 6.82 0.34 -7.07
N GLY A 187 5.72 -0.32 -7.46
CA GLY A 187 5.16 -1.46 -6.73
C GLY A 187 6.12 -2.65 -6.67
N ALA A 188 6.81 -2.96 -7.77
CA ALA A 188 7.82 -4.02 -7.84
C ALA A 188 9.04 -3.68 -6.98
N LEU A 189 9.56 -2.45 -7.08
CA LEU A 189 10.65 -1.98 -6.22
C LEU A 189 10.26 -2.06 -4.74
N TYR A 190 9.00 -1.73 -4.42
CA TYR A 190 8.47 -1.84 -3.07
C TYR A 190 8.41 -3.30 -2.60
N LEU A 191 7.90 -4.24 -3.41
CA LEU A 191 7.89 -5.67 -3.09
C LEU A 191 9.30 -6.21 -2.82
N VAL A 192 10.29 -5.79 -3.62
CA VAL A 192 11.71 -6.15 -3.42
C VAL A 192 12.30 -5.51 -2.16
N SER A 193 11.79 -4.35 -1.74
CA SER A 193 12.22 -3.69 -0.50
C SER A 193 11.73 -4.39 0.78
N ILE A 194 10.66 -5.18 0.71
CA ILE A 194 10.09 -5.92 1.86
C ILE A 194 11.09 -6.94 2.46
N PRO A 195 11.73 -7.84 1.71
CA PRO A 195 12.74 -8.74 2.29
C PRO A 195 13.95 -7.99 2.84
N LEU A 196 14.35 -6.89 2.21
CA LEU A 196 15.45 -6.03 2.69
C LEU A 196 15.09 -5.32 4.01
N SER A 197 13.83 -4.92 4.18
CA SER A 197 13.34 -4.30 5.41
C SER A 197 13.33 -5.29 6.57
N LEU A 198 12.97 -6.56 6.31
CA LEU A 198 13.01 -7.64 7.31
C LEU A 198 14.42 -7.92 7.82
N VAL A 199 15.40 -7.98 6.92
CA VAL A 199 16.81 -8.18 7.28
C VAL A 199 17.36 -6.98 8.06
N SER A 200 17.03 -5.77 7.62
CA SER A 200 17.46 -4.52 8.27
C SER A 200 16.86 -4.34 9.66
N TYR A 201 15.60 -4.75 9.86
CA TYR A 201 14.94 -4.74 11.16
C TYR A 201 15.58 -5.74 12.13
N LYS A 202 15.88 -6.97 11.68
CA LYS A 202 16.59 -7.97 12.51
C LYS A 202 17.96 -7.45 12.97
N LYS A 203 18.74 -6.83 12.06
CA LYS A 203 20.05 -6.25 12.39
C LYS A 203 19.96 -5.10 13.39
N ARG A 204 19.01 -4.17 13.21
CA ARG A 204 18.82 -3.05 14.15
C ARG A 204 18.31 -3.49 15.51
N LYS A 205 17.43 -4.50 15.57
CA LYS A 205 16.97 -5.07 16.84
C LYS A 205 18.13 -5.70 17.62
N GLN A 206 18.98 -6.48 16.95
CA GLN A 206 20.18 -7.08 17.57
C GLN A 206 21.17 -6.03 18.10
N GLN A 207 21.34 -4.90 17.42
CA GLN A 207 22.22 -3.82 17.89
C GLN A 207 21.68 -3.06 19.11
N VAL A 208 20.36 -2.98 19.27
CA VAL A 208 19.73 -2.36 20.44
C VAL A 208 19.76 -3.31 21.64
N ASP A 209 19.50 -4.60 21.41
CA ASP A 209 19.56 -5.63 22.47
C ASP A 209 21.00 -5.87 22.95
N ALA A 210 22.02 -5.71 22.10
CA ALA A 210 23.44 -5.81 22.48
C ALA A 210 24.02 -4.59 23.20
N ARG A 211 23.26 -3.49 23.31
CA ARG A 211 23.65 -2.25 24.03
C ARG A 211 22.98 -2.10 25.40
N ARG A 212 22.09 -3.04 25.76
CA ARG A 212 21.51 -3.19 27.10
C ARG A 212 22.33 -4.18 27.92
#